data_AF-A0A1F9QB15-F1
#
_entry.id   AF-A0A1F9QB15-F1
#
_cell.length_a   1.000
_cell.length_b   1.000
_cell.length_c   1.000
_cell.angle_alpha   90.00
_cell.angle_beta   90.00
_cell.angle_gamma   90.00
#
_symmetry.space_group_name_H-M   'P 1'
#
loop_
_entity.id
_entity.type
_entity.pdbx_description
1 polymer ?
#
loop_
_entity_poly.entity_id
_entity_poly.type
_entity_poly.pdbx_seq_one_letter_code
_entity_poly.pdbx_strand_id
1 'polypeptide(L)'
;MRPTSTASTQTIPAVAVLATLIVLGLLLAPAPGQAFSLGGLFGNRVDKQLVAQVPKDKRGAIDKADFEFAVAGEEVALAKLKEELADRQDDYAGLATKLAKAQATAAELALDTARIEAVDAANLGLRDDNLKLMTELREDRTKNEAERIQLKSKLDQTDVFVRDLKNRVADKEKTVAAFKARRPGAPPSTAVAPTATPVPAPAATPSAAPKGPLPDEIVRQELPAPPPAPAPAPEVDLKN
;
A
#
# COMPACT_ATOMS: atom_id res chain seq x y z
N MET A 1 63.89 -14.70 3.28
CA MET A 1 63.27 -13.64 2.44
C MET A 1 61.75 -13.79 2.52
N ARG A 2 61.05 -12.80 3.06
CA ARG A 2 59.60 -12.55 2.86
C ARG A 2 59.44 -11.73 1.54
N PRO A 3 58.22 -11.42 1.05
CA PRO A 3 57.07 -12.28 0.74
C PRO A 3 56.43 -11.89 -0.63
N THR A 4 55.53 -12.71 -1.18
CA THR A 4 54.41 -12.15 -1.99
C THR A 4 53.12 -12.88 -1.64
N SER A 5 52.30 -12.16 -0.89
CA SER A 5 50.92 -12.45 -0.56
C SER A 5 50.05 -11.84 -1.65
N THR A 6 49.31 -12.65 -2.41
CA THR A 6 48.19 -12.18 -3.23
C THR A 6 46.89 -12.52 -2.53
N ALA A 7 46.23 -11.45 -2.09
CA ALA A 7 44.90 -11.44 -1.51
C ALA A 7 43.86 -11.88 -2.55
N SER A 8 42.97 -12.78 -2.16
CA SER A 8 41.68 -12.96 -2.85
C SER A 8 40.60 -12.47 -1.92
N THR A 9 40.19 -11.22 -2.15
CA THR A 9 39.06 -10.56 -1.49
C THR A 9 37.79 -11.29 -1.89
N GLN A 10 37.32 -12.21 -1.05
CA GLN A 10 35.98 -12.79 -1.18
C GLN A 10 35.00 -11.87 -0.45
N THR A 11 34.34 -11.01 -1.23
CA THR A 11 33.26 -10.15 -0.78
C THR A 11 32.01 -11.00 -0.51
N ILE A 12 31.77 -11.34 0.74
CA ILE A 12 30.51 -11.92 1.20
C ILE A 12 29.50 -10.76 1.27
N PRO A 13 28.35 -10.79 0.56
CA PRO A 13 27.29 -9.83 0.84
C PRO A 13 26.73 -10.15 2.22
N ALA A 14 27.07 -9.29 3.18
CA ALA A 14 26.43 -9.22 4.48
C ALA A 14 24.93 -8.93 4.28
N VAL A 15 24.11 -9.99 4.30
CA VAL A 15 22.68 -9.83 4.54
C VAL A 15 22.57 -9.48 6.02
N ALA A 16 22.39 -8.19 6.27
CA ALA A 16 22.16 -7.65 7.59
C ALA A 16 20.90 -8.31 8.19
N VAL A 17 21.13 -9.25 9.10
CA VAL A 17 20.10 -9.74 10.02
C VAL A 17 19.81 -8.61 10.97
N LEU A 18 18.74 -7.85 10.70
CA LEU A 18 18.26 -6.82 11.59
C LEU A 18 17.42 -7.48 12.68
N ALA A 19 18.14 -7.99 13.67
CA ALA A 19 17.56 -8.46 14.92
C ALA A 19 17.31 -7.28 15.86
N THR A 20 16.19 -7.38 16.57
CA THR A 20 15.87 -6.75 17.87
C THR A 20 15.55 -5.24 17.93
N LEU A 21 14.27 -4.96 18.14
CA LEU A 21 13.84 -4.29 19.37
C LEU A 21 12.45 -4.82 19.78
N ILE A 22 12.46 -5.82 20.66
CA ILE A 22 11.31 -6.23 21.46
C ILE A 22 11.22 -5.22 22.59
N VAL A 23 10.19 -4.37 22.57
CA VAL A 23 9.70 -3.73 23.79
C VAL A 23 8.51 -4.54 24.26
N LEU A 24 8.81 -5.39 25.25
CA LEU A 24 7.86 -6.15 26.04
C LEU A 24 7.07 -5.17 26.92
N GLY A 25 5.91 -4.74 26.43
CA GLY A 25 4.86 -4.13 27.24
C GLY A 25 3.84 -5.20 27.61
N LEU A 26 4.13 -5.96 28.66
CA LEU A 26 3.22 -6.92 29.26
C LEU A 26 2.02 -6.15 29.86
N LEU A 27 0.85 -6.20 29.22
CA LEU A 27 -0.41 -5.91 29.90
C LEU A 27 -1.46 -6.95 29.50
N LEU A 28 -1.89 -7.70 30.52
CA LEU A 28 -3.08 -8.55 30.62
C LEU A 28 -4.07 -8.45 29.45
N ALA A 29 -4.19 -9.53 28.69
CA ALA A 29 -5.35 -9.79 27.85
C ALA A 29 -6.47 -10.43 28.68
N PRO A 30 -7.70 -9.90 28.66
CA PRO A 30 -8.89 -10.74 28.73
C PRO A 30 -9.22 -11.30 27.34
N ALA A 31 -9.58 -12.58 27.29
CA ALA A 31 -10.06 -13.31 26.12
C ALA A 31 -11.45 -12.79 25.63
N PRO A 32 -11.96 -13.26 24.46
CA PRO A 32 -12.74 -12.47 23.51
C PRO A 32 -14.16 -12.19 24.00
N GLY A 33 -14.46 -10.92 24.21
CA GLY A 33 -15.80 -10.47 24.59
C GLY A 33 -16.27 -9.42 23.60
N GLN A 34 -17.11 -9.85 22.67
CA GLN A 34 -18.14 -9.08 21.96
C GLN A 34 -17.85 -7.58 21.80
N ALA A 35 -17.65 -7.16 20.54
CA ALA A 35 -17.83 -5.77 20.15
C ALA A 35 -19.25 -5.32 20.56
N PHE A 36 -19.37 -4.78 21.77
CA PHE A 36 -20.56 -4.10 22.25
C PHE A 36 -20.69 -2.81 21.45
N SER A 37 -21.42 -2.88 20.34
CA SER A 37 -21.92 -1.71 19.65
C SER A 37 -22.96 -1.02 20.56
N LEU A 38 -22.48 -0.21 21.48
CA LEU A 38 -23.31 0.61 22.39
C LEU A 38 -23.89 1.85 21.68
N GLY A 39 -23.49 2.13 20.45
CA GLY A 39 -23.96 3.29 19.68
C GLY A 39 -25.41 3.22 19.20
N GLY A 40 -26.02 2.03 19.20
CA GLY A 40 -27.41 1.81 18.73
C GLY A 40 -28.42 1.39 19.80
N LEU A 41 -27.98 0.99 21.00
CA LEU A 41 -28.87 0.42 22.01
C LEU A 41 -29.54 1.48 22.91
N PHE A 42 -29.00 2.70 22.91
CA PHE A 42 -29.58 3.83 23.61
C PHE A 42 -29.89 4.92 22.59
N GLY A 43 -31.01 4.75 21.89
CA GLY A 43 -31.60 5.83 21.10
C GLY A 43 -31.58 7.13 21.91
N ASN A 44 -31.31 8.25 21.22
CA ASN A 44 -31.11 9.55 21.82
C ASN A 44 -32.28 9.86 22.80
N ARG A 45 -32.06 9.65 24.10
CA ARG A 45 -33.15 9.63 25.10
C ARG A 45 -33.78 11.00 25.33
N VAL A 46 -33.13 12.04 24.80
CA VAL A 46 -33.56 13.43 24.91
C VAL A 46 -33.70 14.00 23.49
N ASP A 47 -34.83 14.65 23.22
CA ASP A 47 -35.12 15.29 21.94
C ASP A 47 -34.18 16.49 21.71
N LYS A 48 -33.49 16.48 20.56
CA LYS A 48 -32.57 17.56 20.15
C LYS A 48 -33.29 18.90 20.00
N GLN A 49 -34.59 18.90 19.64
CA GLN A 49 -35.38 20.13 19.55
C GLN A 49 -35.71 20.74 20.92
N LEU A 50 -35.81 19.93 21.98
CA LEU A 50 -35.97 20.43 23.35
C LEU A 50 -34.66 21.01 23.89
N VAL A 51 -33.53 20.33 23.63
CA VAL A 51 -32.21 20.81 24.05
C VAL A 51 -31.86 22.14 23.37
N ALA A 52 -32.27 22.33 22.12
CA ALA A 52 -32.11 23.58 21.39
C ALA A 52 -32.92 24.77 21.94
N GLN A 53 -33.89 24.55 22.84
CA GLN A 53 -34.67 25.61 23.51
C GLN A 53 -34.07 26.05 24.84
N VAL A 54 -33.04 25.36 25.35
CA VAL A 54 -32.38 25.73 26.61
C VAL A 54 -31.75 27.12 26.49
N PRO A 55 -31.96 28.05 27.44
CA PRO A 55 -31.29 29.35 27.44
C PRO A 55 -29.76 29.21 27.47
N LYS A 56 -29.03 30.08 26.75
CA LYS A 56 -27.57 29.99 26.60
C LYS A 56 -26.83 29.91 27.93
N ASP A 57 -27.33 30.59 28.95
CA ASP A 57 -26.73 30.65 30.29
C ASP A 57 -26.73 29.30 31.02
N LYS A 58 -27.55 28.34 30.55
CA LYS A 58 -27.64 26.97 31.10
C LYS A 58 -27.06 25.90 30.17
N ARG A 59 -26.55 26.28 29.00
CA ARG A 59 -25.97 25.33 28.03
C ARG A 59 -24.54 24.90 28.35
N GLY A 60 -23.83 25.57 29.26
CA GLY A 60 -22.42 25.28 29.51
C GLY A 60 -22.09 23.81 29.83
N ALA A 61 -22.98 23.11 30.56
CA ALA A 61 -22.82 21.68 30.81
C ALA A 61 -23.12 20.81 29.58
N ILE A 62 -24.08 21.24 28.74
CA ILE A 62 -24.46 20.56 27.50
C ILE A 62 -23.36 20.73 26.45
N ASP A 63 -22.85 21.95 26.26
CA ASP A 63 -21.76 22.24 25.32
C ASP A 63 -20.48 21.49 25.70
N LYS A 64 -20.21 21.34 27.01
CA LYS A 64 -19.10 20.53 27.51
C LYS A 64 -19.32 19.05 27.22
N ALA A 65 -20.51 18.51 27.49
CA ALA A 65 -20.83 17.12 27.23
C ALA A 65 -20.82 16.78 25.72
N ASP A 66 -21.33 17.68 24.87
CA ASP A 66 -21.30 17.54 23.41
C ASP A 66 -19.86 17.56 22.88
N PHE A 67 -19.00 18.42 23.43
CA PHE A 67 -17.58 18.44 23.10
C PHE A 67 -16.86 17.15 23.53
N GLU A 68 -17.09 16.68 24.76
CA GLU A 68 -16.53 15.41 25.26
C GLU A 68 -17.01 14.22 24.44
N PHE A 69 -18.28 14.20 24.04
CA PHE A 69 -18.83 13.18 23.14
C PHE A 69 -18.17 13.22 21.76
N ALA A 70 -17.93 14.42 21.20
CA ALA A 70 -17.22 14.57 19.94
C ALA A 70 -15.75 14.11 20.06
N VAL A 71 -15.06 14.45 21.15
CA VAL A 71 -13.69 13.96 21.43
C VAL A 71 -13.68 12.43 21.48
N ALA A 72 -14.61 11.82 22.22
CA ALA A 72 -14.71 10.37 22.32
C ALA A 72 -14.98 9.72 20.95
N GLY A 73 -15.83 10.33 20.11
CA GLY A 73 -16.07 9.86 18.74
C GLY A 73 -14.81 9.89 17.87
N GLU A 74 -14.01 10.95 17.99
CA GLU A 74 -12.74 11.10 17.30
C GLU A 74 -11.67 10.10 17.80
N GLU A 75 -11.64 9.82 19.10
CA GLU A 75 -10.79 8.78 19.69
C GLU A 75 -11.16 7.37 19.24
N VAL A 76 -12.46 7.06 19.14
CA VAL A 76 -12.93 5.77 18.60
C VAL A 76 -12.52 5.62 17.14
N ALA A 77 -12.62 6.68 16.33
CA ALA A 77 -12.18 6.65 14.94
C ALA A 77 -10.66 6.41 14.81
N LEU A 78 -9.86 7.05 15.67
CA LEU A 78 -8.43 6.81 15.75
C LEU A 78 -8.11 5.38 16.18
N ALA A 79 -8.81 4.85 17.19
CA ALA A 79 -8.64 3.48 17.64
C ALA A 79 -8.91 2.47 16.52
N LYS A 80 -9.98 2.67 15.74
CA LYS A 80 -10.29 1.83 14.56
C LYS A 80 -9.19 1.86 13.50
N LEU A 81 -8.61 3.03 13.22
CA LEU A 81 -7.48 3.12 12.28
C LEU A 81 -6.23 2.39 12.79
N LYS A 82 -6.00 2.40 14.12
CA LYS A 82 -4.90 1.65 14.72
C LYS A 82 -5.13 0.15 14.69
N GLU A 83 -6.36 -0.29 14.90
CA GLU A 83 -6.77 -1.69 14.74
C GLU A 83 -6.54 -2.15 13.29
N GLU A 84 -7.04 -1.40 12.31
CA GLU A 84 -6.84 -1.72 10.89
C GLU A 84 -5.34 -1.75 10.51
N LEU A 85 -4.53 -0.85 11.07
CA LEU A 85 -3.08 -0.85 10.88
C LEU A 85 -2.43 -2.12 11.46
N ALA A 86 -2.85 -2.57 12.64
CA ALA A 86 -2.34 -3.78 13.27
C ALA A 86 -2.69 -5.02 12.44
N ASP A 87 -3.95 -5.14 12.01
CA ASP A 87 -4.40 -6.25 11.15
C ASP A 87 -3.58 -6.33 9.86
N ARG A 88 -3.30 -5.19 9.22
CA ARG A 88 -2.49 -5.14 8.00
C ARG A 88 -1.02 -5.47 8.23
N GLN A 89 -0.48 -5.18 9.41
CA GLN A 89 0.87 -5.58 9.78
C GLN A 89 0.96 -7.09 10.02
N ASP A 90 -0.07 -7.68 10.61
CA ASP A 90 -0.17 -9.13 10.77
C ASP A 90 -0.31 -9.84 9.42
N ASP A 91 -1.13 -9.31 8.51
CA ASP A 91 -1.22 -9.78 7.11
C ASP A 91 0.16 -9.76 6.43
N TYR A 92 0.90 -8.65 6.58
CA TYR A 92 2.24 -8.49 6.03
C TYR A 92 3.20 -9.56 6.57
N ALA A 93 3.25 -9.75 7.89
CA ALA A 93 4.09 -10.75 8.53
C ALA A 93 3.72 -12.18 8.09
N GLY A 94 2.42 -12.46 7.93
CA GLY A 94 1.92 -13.72 7.41
C GLY A 94 2.35 -13.99 5.97
N LEU A 95 2.29 -12.98 5.09
CA LEU A 95 2.78 -13.08 3.72
C LEU A 95 4.30 -13.27 3.66
N ALA A 96 5.07 -12.53 4.48
CA ALA A 96 6.51 -12.66 4.56
C ALA A 96 6.93 -14.08 4.99
N THR A 97 6.23 -14.65 5.96
CA THR A 97 6.44 -16.03 6.42
C THR A 97 6.16 -17.05 5.30
N LYS A 98 5.07 -16.87 4.56
CA LYS A 98 4.73 -17.74 3.41
C LYS A 98 5.80 -17.64 2.31
N LEU A 99 6.31 -16.43 2.04
CA LEU A 99 7.38 -16.22 1.06
C LEU A 99 8.66 -16.94 1.49
N ALA A 100 9.04 -16.85 2.77
CA ALA A 100 10.21 -17.55 3.30
C ALA A 100 10.07 -19.08 3.19
N LYS A 101 8.87 -19.62 3.48
CA LYS A 101 8.59 -21.05 3.27
C LYS A 101 8.72 -21.45 1.80
N ALA A 102 8.16 -20.65 0.89
CA ALA A 102 8.28 -20.92 -0.54
C ALA A 102 9.75 -20.88 -1.01
N GLN A 103 10.59 -19.98 -0.46
CA GLN A 103 12.03 -19.97 -0.71
C GLN A 103 12.75 -21.22 -0.18
N ALA A 104 12.36 -21.72 1.00
CA ALA A 104 12.90 -22.96 1.53
C ALA A 104 12.56 -24.15 0.60
N THR A 105 11.31 -24.25 0.17
CA THR A 105 10.90 -25.27 -0.82
C THR A 105 11.65 -25.12 -2.15
N ALA A 106 11.95 -23.90 -2.61
CA ALA A 106 12.78 -23.70 -3.80
C ALA A 106 14.19 -24.30 -3.63
N ALA A 107 14.78 -24.17 -2.44
CA ALA A 107 16.09 -24.74 -2.13
C ALA A 107 16.04 -26.27 -2.03
N GLU A 108 14.97 -26.82 -1.46
CA GLU A 108 14.72 -28.28 -1.41
C GLU A 108 14.61 -28.85 -2.83
N LEU A 109 13.76 -28.26 -3.69
CA LEU A 109 13.60 -28.67 -5.08
C LEU A 109 14.91 -28.59 -5.88
N ALA A 110 15.72 -27.56 -5.64
CA ALA A 110 17.03 -27.43 -6.29
C ALA A 110 18.01 -28.52 -5.86
N LEU A 111 17.97 -28.90 -4.58
CA LEU A 111 18.80 -29.96 -4.03
C LEU A 111 18.34 -31.33 -4.52
N ASP A 112 17.04 -31.60 -4.58
CA ASP A 112 16.51 -32.85 -5.13
C ASP A 112 16.75 -32.97 -6.64
N THR A 113 16.69 -31.84 -7.36
CA THR A 113 17.12 -31.75 -8.76
C THR A 113 18.59 -32.18 -8.92
N ALA A 114 19.49 -31.61 -8.12
CA ALA A 114 20.91 -31.98 -8.17
C ALA A 114 21.16 -33.45 -7.79
N ARG A 115 20.38 -34.00 -6.84
CA ARG A 115 20.46 -35.41 -6.47
C ARG A 115 20.09 -36.33 -7.62
N ILE A 116 18.96 -36.09 -8.28
CA ILE A 116 18.52 -36.97 -9.37
C ILE A 116 19.40 -36.80 -10.62
N GLU A 117 19.91 -35.59 -10.88
CA GLU A 117 20.93 -35.37 -11.91
C GLU A 117 22.21 -36.18 -11.64
N ALA A 118 22.65 -36.25 -10.39
CA ALA A 118 23.80 -37.06 -10.00
C ALA A 118 23.54 -38.57 -10.13
N VAL A 119 22.34 -39.03 -9.74
CA VAL A 119 21.90 -40.43 -9.90
C VAL A 119 21.87 -40.81 -11.38
N ASP A 120 21.30 -39.95 -12.23
CA ASP A 120 21.22 -40.17 -13.67
C ASP A 120 22.60 -40.15 -14.34
N ALA A 121 23.49 -39.23 -13.93
CA ALA A 121 24.88 -39.17 -14.40
C ALA A 121 25.70 -40.41 -13.98
N ALA A 122 25.40 -40.99 -12.81
CA ALA A 122 25.99 -42.25 -12.36
C ALA A 122 25.36 -43.48 -13.01
N ASN A 123 24.37 -43.31 -13.89
CA ASN A 123 23.61 -44.36 -14.55
C ASN A 123 22.92 -45.30 -13.55
N LEU A 124 22.53 -44.79 -12.39
CA LEU A 124 21.86 -45.54 -11.33
C LEU A 124 20.34 -45.45 -11.49
N GLY A 125 19.64 -46.53 -11.19
CA GLY A 125 18.17 -46.61 -11.28
C GLY A 125 17.64 -46.83 -12.69
N LEU A 126 16.32 -46.74 -12.84
CA LEU A 126 15.63 -46.84 -14.12
C LEU A 126 15.58 -45.46 -14.78
N ARG A 127 16.05 -45.36 -16.04
CA ARG A 127 16.10 -44.10 -16.79
C ARG A 127 14.74 -43.42 -16.92
N ASP A 128 13.70 -44.20 -17.19
CA ASP A 128 12.36 -43.67 -17.36
C ASP A 128 11.83 -43.07 -16.05
N ASP A 129 12.19 -43.64 -14.90
CA ASP A 129 11.77 -43.11 -13.60
C ASP A 129 12.57 -41.86 -13.22
N ASN A 130 13.88 -41.83 -13.50
CA ASN A 130 14.71 -40.63 -13.31
C ASN A 130 14.18 -39.47 -14.18
N LEU A 131 13.79 -39.74 -15.43
CA LEU A 131 13.24 -38.74 -16.35
C LEU A 131 11.88 -38.20 -15.88
N LYS A 132 11.01 -39.06 -15.35
CA LYS A 132 9.72 -38.65 -14.75
C LYS A 132 9.95 -37.74 -13.56
N LEU A 133 10.77 -38.17 -12.59
CA LEU A 133 11.13 -37.36 -11.43
C LEU A 133 11.73 -36.00 -11.84
N MET A 134 12.56 -35.98 -12.88
CA MET A 134 13.11 -34.73 -13.39
C MET A 134 12.08 -33.79 -13.99
N THR A 135 11.06 -34.34 -14.65
CA THR A 135 9.97 -33.56 -15.20
C THR A 135 9.09 -33.01 -14.07
N GLU A 136 8.74 -33.83 -13.08
CA GLU A 136 7.97 -33.43 -11.89
C GLU A 136 8.67 -32.33 -11.10
N LEU A 137 9.97 -32.49 -10.81
CA LEU A 137 10.76 -31.48 -10.08
C LEU A 137 10.84 -30.15 -10.84
N ARG A 138 10.90 -30.19 -12.18
CA ARG A 138 10.85 -28.97 -13.01
C ARG A 138 9.49 -28.31 -12.94
N GLU A 139 8.41 -29.08 -13.03
CA GLU A 139 7.05 -28.55 -12.88
C GLU A 139 6.87 -27.90 -11.51
N ASP A 140 7.27 -28.57 -10.43
CA ASP A 140 7.12 -28.06 -9.07
C ASP A 140 7.98 -26.82 -8.83
N ARG A 141 9.18 -26.75 -9.43
CA ARG A 141 9.99 -25.53 -9.44
C ARG A 141 9.26 -24.37 -10.12
N THR A 142 8.61 -24.59 -11.26
CA THR A 142 7.85 -23.53 -11.94
C THR A 142 6.63 -23.07 -11.14
N LYS A 143 5.93 -23.99 -10.47
CA LYS A 143 4.81 -23.65 -9.56
C LYS A 143 5.30 -22.82 -8.38
N ASN A 144 6.39 -23.25 -7.74
CA ASN A 144 6.98 -22.52 -6.62
C ASN A 144 7.47 -21.12 -7.02
N GLU A 145 8.10 -20.97 -8.20
CA GLU A 145 8.50 -19.67 -8.75
C GLU A 145 7.27 -18.74 -8.91
N ALA A 146 6.19 -19.25 -9.49
CA ALA A 146 4.94 -18.50 -9.66
C ALA A 146 4.33 -18.07 -8.31
N GLU A 147 4.29 -18.97 -7.34
CA GLU A 147 3.83 -18.68 -5.97
C GLU A 147 4.68 -17.57 -5.32
N ARG A 148 6.01 -17.63 -5.46
CA ARG A 148 6.91 -16.61 -4.91
C ARG A 148 6.68 -15.24 -5.54
N ILE A 149 6.49 -15.18 -6.87
CA ILE A 149 6.17 -13.94 -7.58
C ILE A 149 4.84 -13.36 -7.05
N GLN A 150 3.81 -14.21 -6.90
CA GLN A 150 2.51 -13.80 -6.39
C GLN A 150 2.59 -13.30 -4.93
N LEU A 151 3.31 -14.01 -4.07
CA LEU A 151 3.50 -13.62 -2.67
C LEU A 151 4.25 -12.30 -2.56
N LYS A 152 5.29 -12.10 -3.37
CA LYS A 152 6.03 -10.84 -3.41
C LYS A 152 5.15 -9.67 -3.84
N SER A 153 4.35 -9.85 -4.89
CA SER A 153 3.40 -8.82 -5.34
C SER A 153 2.37 -8.47 -4.27
N LYS A 154 1.81 -9.46 -3.56
CA LYS A 154 0.88 -9.23 -2.44
C LYS A 154 1.56 -8.51 -1.28
N LEU A 155 2.82 -8.87 -0.98
CA LEU A 155 3.60 -8.25 0.09
C LEU A 155 3.90 -6.78 -0.22
N ASP A 156 4.30 -6.46 -1.45
CA ASP A 156 4.51 -5.09 -1.91
C ASP A 156 3.21 -4.27 -1.86
N GLN A 157 2.08 -4.88 -2.24
CA GLN A 157 0.77 -4.24 -2.14
C GLN A 157 0.38 -3.95 -0.68
N THR A 158 0.54 -4.93 0.22
CA THR A 158 0.24 -4.76 1.65
C THR A 158 1.18 -3.72 2.29
N ASP A 159 2.45 -3.66 1.91
CA ASP A 159 3.39 -2.63 2.40
C ASP A 159 2.90 -1.21 2.09
N VAL A 160 2.40 -0.98 0.87
CA VAL A 160 1.82 0.32 0.49
C VAL A 160 0.63 0.67 1.39
N PHE A 161 -0.27 -0.28 1.65
CA PHE A 161 -1.40 -0.06 2.56
C PHE A 161 -0.97 0.22 3.99
N VAL A 162 0.02 -0.51 4.52
CA VAL A 162 0.56 -0.28 5.87
C VAL A 162 1.17 1.12 5.97
N ARG A 163 1.90 1.57 4.94
CA ARG A 163 2.48 2.93 4.90
C ARG A 163 1.40 4.00 4.85
N ASP A 164 0.38 3.83 4.01
CA ASP A 164 -0.75 4.76 3.95
C ASP A 164 -1.50 4.85 5.29
N LEU A 165 -1.82 3.72 5.90
CA LEU A 165 -2.49 3.67 7.21
C LEU A 165 -1.67 4.31 8.32
N LYS A 166 -0.34 4.11 8.32
CA LYS A 166 0.57 4.80 9.26
C LYS A 166 0.45 6.32 9.13
N ASN A 167 0.45 6.84 7.91
CA ASN A 167 0.29 8.28 7.67
C ASN A 167 -1.08 8.78 8.12
N ARG A 168 -2.15 8.05 7.78
CA ARG A 168 -3.53 8.39 8.18
C ARG A 168 -3.70 8.37 9.70
N VAL A 169 -3.09 7.41 10.40
CA VAL A 169 -3.08 7.38 11.87
C VAL A 169 -2.35 8.59 12.44
N ALA A 170 -1.15 8.90 11.94
CA ALA A 170 -0.37 10.05 12.41
C ALA A 170 -1.10 11.38 12.18
N ASP A 171 -1.77 11.54 11.04
CA ASP A 171 -2.56 12.73 10.75
C ASP A 171 -3.81 12.79 11.62
N LYS A 172 -4.51 11.65 11.81
CA LYS A 172 -5.66 11.60 12.71
C LYS A 172 -5.28 11.93 14.15
N GLU A 173 -4.16 11.42 14.64
CA GLU A 173 -3.60 11.75 15.96
C GLU A 173 -3.40 13.27 16.13
N LYS A 174 -2.82 13.94 15.13
CA LYS A 174 -2.68 15.41 15.14
C LYS A 174 -4.05 16.10 15.18
N THR A 175 -5.01 15.64 14.38
CA THR A 175 -6.37 16.24 14.37
C THR A 175 -7.09 16.05 15.70
N VAL A 176 -6.98 14.87 16.33
CA VAL A 176 -7.55 14.57 17.65
C VAL A 176 -6.89 15.43 18.72
N ALA A 177 -5.56 15.57 18.69
CA ALA A 177 -4.84 16.45 19.62
C ALA A 177 -5.27 17.92 19.47
N ALA A 178 -5.37 18.42 18.24
CA ALA A 178 -5.84 19.77 17.96
C ALA A 178 -7.32 19.97 18.36
N PHE A 179 -8.16 18.95 18.17
CA PHE A 179 -9.57 18.99 18.56
C PHE A 179 -9.72 19.04 20.07
N LYS A 180 -8.97 18.21 20.81
CA LYS A 180 -8.91 18.23 22.29
C LYS A 180 -8.39 19.55 22.85
N ALA A 181 -7.46 20.20 22.15
CA ALA A 181 -6.91 21.49 22.55
C ALA A 181 -7.91 22.66 22.36
N ARG A 182 -9.01 22.46 21.64
CA ARG A 182 -10.07 23.48 21.54
C ARG A 182 -10.84 23.61 22.84
N ARG A 183 -11.22 24.85 23.17
CA ARG A 183 -12.11 25.14 24.29
C ARG A 183 -13.56 24.74 23.93
N PRO A 184 -14.32 24.08 24.82
CA PRO A 184 -15.76 23.87 24.64
C PRO A 184 -16.46 25.21 24.42
N GLY A 185 -17.26 25.31 23.36
CA GLY A 185 -17.97 26.55 22.99
C GLY A 185 -17.18 27.58 22.16
N ALA A 186 -15.94 27.28 21.75
CA ALA A 186 -15.25 28.12 20.76
C ALA A 186 -15.86 27.88 19.36
N PRO A 187 -16.31 28.93 18.63
CA PRO A 187 -16.79 28.77 17.27
C PRO A 187 -15.67 28.16 16.40
N PRO A 188 -16.01 27.43 15.32
CA PRO A 188 -15.01 26.97 14.40
C PRO A 188 -14.23 28.19 13.89
N SER A 189 -12.94 28.25 14.24
CA SER A 189 -12.00 29.16 13.61
C SER A 189 -12.01 28.83 12.11
N THR A 190 -12.78 29.58 11.34
CA THR A 190 -12.66 29.65 9.89
C THR A 190 -11.29 30.24 9.62
N ALA A 191 -10.29 29.36 9.52
CA ALA A 191 -9.07 29.66 8.82
C ALA A 191 -9.49 30.19 7.45
N VAL A 192 -9.16 31.45 7.23
CA VAL A 192 -9.53 32.29 6.10
C VAL A 192 -9.21 31.54 4.80
N ALA A 193 -10.27 31.16 4.07
CA ALA A 193 -10.14 30.90 2.65
C ALA A 193 -9.67 32.21 1.98
N PRO A 194 -8.63 32.20 1.13
CA PRO A 194 -8.23 33.39 0.42
C PRO A 194 -9.39 33.84 -0.48
N THR A 195 -9.82 35.06 -0.23
CA THR A 195 -10.90 35.78 -0.90
C THR A 195 -10.70 35.72 -2.41
N ALA A 196 -11.54 34.95 -3.10
CA ALA A 196 -11.71 35.06 -4.55
C ALA A 196 -12.42 36.40 -4.84
N THR A 197 -11.74 37.27 -5.57
CA THR A 197 -12.28 38.52 -6.11
C THR A 197 -13.43 38.22 -7.08
N PRO A 198 -14.55 38.97 -7.01
CA PRO A 198 -15.66 38.83 -7.95
C PRO A 198 -15.37 39.63 -9.23
N VAL A 199 -15.37 38.98 -10.39
CA VAL A 199 -15.46 39.66 -11.70
C VAL A 199 -16.93 39.61 -12.15
N PRO A 200 -17.61 40.75 -12.33
CA PRO A 200 -18.91 40.78 -12.98
C PRO A 200 -18.75 40.87 -14.51
N ALA A 201 -19.47 40.01 -15.24
CA ALA A 201 -19.87 40.22 -16.64
C ALA A 201 -21.37 40.64 -16.61
N PRO A 202 -21.91 41.47 -17.54
CA PRO A 202 -22.21 40.96 -18.89
C PRO A 202 -22.30 41.99 -20.06
N ALA A 203 -22.12 41.44 -21.28
CA ALA A 203 -22.85 41.69 -22.54
C ALA A 203 -22.90 43.09 -23.22
N ALA A 204 -22.41 43.14 -24.46
CA ALA A 204 -23.10 43.77 -25.60
C ALA A 204 -22.55 43.25 -26.96
N THR A 205 -23.44 42.73 -27.81
CA THR A 205 -23.30 42.62 -29.27
C THR A 205 -24.45 43.46 -29.88
N PRO A 206 -24.34 44.05 -31.09
CA PRO A 206 -24.55 43.26 -32.31
C PRO A 206 -23.86 43.75 -33.62
N SER A 207 -23.68 42.78 -34.53
CA SER A 207 -23.98 42.80 -35.97
C SER A 207 -23.23 43.72 -36.96
N ALA A 208 -22.40 43.10 -37.83
CA ALA A 208 -22.45 43.27 -39.29
C ALA A 208 -21.64 42.15 -40.02
N ALA A 209 -22.33 41.32 -40.80
CA ALA A 209 -21.79 40.55 -41.95
C ALA A 209 -21.96 41.42 -43.23
N PRO A 210 -21.45 41.10 -44.46
CA PRO A 210 -21.10 39.76 -44.99
C PRO A 210 -19.94 39.66 -46.03
N LYS A 211 -19.49 38.42 -46.31
CA LYS A 211 -19.43 37.73 -47.64
C LYS A 211 -18.41 36.57 -47.60
N GLY A 212 -18.90 35.35 -47.88
CA GLY A 212 -18.20 34.04 -47.75
C GLY A 212 -17.23 33.69 -48.90
N PRO A 213 -16.95 32.39 -49.21
CA PRO A 213 -17.60 31.13 -48.80
C PRO A 213 -16.65 30.02 -48.20
N LEU A 214 -17.28 29.03 -47.54
CA LEU A 214 -16.77 27.72 -47.05
C LEU A 214 -16.35 26.77 -48.22
N PRO A 215 -15.74 25.55 -48.03
CA PRO A 215 -15.78 24.69 -46.82
C PRO A 215 -14.50 23.84 -46.49
N ASP A 216 -14.60 23.13 -45.37
CA ASP A 216 -13.93 21.87 -44.98
C ASP A 216 -12.40 21.82 -44.78
N GLU A 217 -11.95 21.51 -43.56
CA GLU A 217 -11.42 20.19 -43.20
C GLU A 217 -10.77 20.19 -41.80
N ILE A 218 -11.12 19.18 -41.01
CA ILE A 218 -10.76 18.97 -39.62
C ILE A 218 -9.32 18.45 -39.55
N VAL A 219 -8.35 19.26 -39.11
CA VAL A 219 -7.02 18.74 -38.75
C VAL A 219 -7.06 18.23 -37.31
N ARG A 220 -7.20 16.91 -37.19
CA ARG A 220 -6.83 16.13 -36.00
C ARG A 220 -5.35 16.37 -35.69
N GLN A 221 -5.03 16.74 -34.45
CA GLN A 221 -3.67 16.60 -33.93
C GLN A 221 -3.37 15.11 -33.74
N GLU A 222 -2.53 14.57 -34.62
CA GLU A 222 -1.99 13.21 -34.55
C GLU A 222 -0.72 13.18 -33.69
N LEU A 223 -0.61 12.10 -32.91
CA LEU A 223 0.47 11.74 -31.99
C LEU A 223 1.87 11.79 -32.64
N PRO A 224 2.94 12.18 -31.93
CA PRO A 224 4.30 12.08 -32.43
C PRO A 224 4.76 10.61 -32.57
N ALA A 225 5.29 10.27 -33.76
CA ALA A 225 5.73 8.94 -34.15
C ALA A 225 7.04 8.48 -33.46
N PRO A 226 7.22 7.16 -33.22
CA PRO A 226 8.46 6.58 -32.69
C PRO A 226 9.61 6.57 -33.72
N PRO A 227 10.88 6.57 -33.28
CA PRO A 227 12.06 6.68 -34.13
C PRO A 227 12.30 5.43 -35.02
N PRO A 228 12.95 5.61 -36.19
CA PRO A 228 13.12 4.57 -37.21
C PRO A 228 14.10 3.46 -36.81
N ALA A 229 13.79 2.23 -37.26
CA ALA A 229 14.63 1.05 -37.11
C ALA A 229 15.93 1.13 -37.94
N PRO A 230 17.03 0.53 -37.48
CA PRO A 230 18.30 0.47 -38.23
C PRO A 230 18.20 -0.43 -39.46
N ALA A 231 18.84 0.03 -40.55
CA ALA A 231 18.83 -0.56 -41.89
C ALA A 231 19.49 -1.96 -41.96
N PRO A 232 19.09 -2.81 -42.94
CA PRO A 232 19.70 -4.13 -43.17
C PRO A 232 21.13 -4.01 -43.70
N ALA A 233 22.02 -4.89 -43.20
CA ALA A 233 23.41 -4.99 -43.62
C ALA A 233 23.54 -5.52 -45.08
N PRO A 234 24.53 -5.06 -45.86
CA PRO A 234 24.70 -5.47 -47.25
C PRO A 234 25.23 -6.91 -47.39
N GLU A 235 24.69 -7.60 -48.40
CA GLU A 235 25.16 -8.89 -48.94
C GLU A 235 26.67 -8.88 -49.16
N VAL A 236 27.34 -9.90 -48.63
CA VAL A 236 28.75 -10.19 -48.94
C VAL A 236 28.77 -11.07 -50.18
N ASP A 237 29.32 -10.48 -51.24
CA ASP A 237 29.60 -11.05 -52.56
C ASP A 237 30.48 -12.31 -52.46
N LEU A 238 29.99 -13.45 -52.95
CA LEU A 238 30.77 -14.67 -53.13
C LEU A 238 31.66 -14.51 -54.37
N LYS A 239 32.94 -14.17 -54.16
CA LYS A 239 34.06 -14.48 -55.07
C LYS A 239 35.40 -14.31 -54.35
N ASN A 240 35.91 -15.42 -53.84
CA ASN A 240 37.30 -15.91 -53.98
C ASN A 240 37.56 -17.05 -53.01
#